data_AF-A0A7V8JIH8-F1
#
_entry.id   AF-A0A7V8JIH8-F1
#
_cell.length_a   1.000
_cell.length_b   1.000
_cell.length_c   1.000
_cell.angle_alpha   90.00
_cell.angle_beta   90.00
_cell.angle_gamma   90.00
#
_symmetry.space_group_name_H-M   'P 1'
#
loop_
_entity.id
_entity.type
_entity.pdbx_description
1 polymer ?
#
loop_
_entity_poly.entity_id
_entity_poly.type
_entity_poly.pdbx_seq_one_letter_code
_entity_poly.pdbx_strand_id
1 'polypeptide(L)'
;MRDGDGGRNARLRRGVRVVFMALAFFQAPGAGAVDMVDIVDDIEGVTVGMLRGAYDYHLESAGRMIGAMDTDGLTSADLDRLAHRWSTATVARFEYTYVQRGRPRTVVYHAISGQEANHILGLSVPDMTSYYPVSVMDRRAMITAAAGSRLAPPEVGHVMDAEIKGFRSIEKDIVSGKLLRGGRLNIWVSQPACASCRRVASSFEDGYGVRTTIHQWMKRETPGDSPFRQLSTHRRRGGTRLRHWRKQASSLTSVRVLIAGCLP
;
A
#
# COMPACT_ATOMS: atom_id res chain seq x y z
N MET A 1 -22.65 96.42 7.98
CA MET A 1 -22.71 95.87 9.36
C MET A 1 -23.29 94.46 9.23
N ARG A 2 -22.46 93.42 9.48
CA ARG A 2 -22.75 92.02 9.92
C ARG A 2 -23.89 91.23 9.23
N ASP A 3 -23.88 89.93 8.99
CA ASP A 3 -22.99 88.75 9.07
C ASP A 3 -23.81 87.65 8.32
N GLY A 4 -23.23 86.80 7.48
CA GLY A 4 -22.90 85.39 7.81
C GLY A 4 -23.57 84.46 6.78
N ASP A 5 -22.83 83.77 5.91
CA ASP A 5 -22.09 82.49 6.08
C ASP A 5 -22.98 81.25 6.35
N GLY A 6 -22.71 80.17 5.61
CA GLY A 6 -23.48 78.92 5.69
C GLY A 6 -23.11 77.84 4.67
N GLY A 7 -21.84 77.75 4.25
CA GLY A 7 -21.32 76.69 3.38
C GLY A 7 -21.21 75.33 4.10
N ARG A 8 -22.04 74.35 3.70
CA ARG A 8 -21.98 72.96 4.20
C ARG A 8 -21.02 72.11 3.37
N ASN A 9 -19.81 71.89 3.88
CA ASN A 9 -18.86 70.90 3.37
C ASN A 9 -19.14 69.51 3.98
N ALA A 10 -19.60 68.58 3.15
CA ALA A 10 -19.74 67.16 3.51
C ALA A 10 -18.36 66.46 3.45
N ARG A 11 -17.78 66.15 4.62
CA ARG A 11 -16.58 65.31 4.71
C ARG A 11 -16.95 63.83 4.59
N LEU A 12 -16.62 63.22 3.46
CA LEU A 12 -16.55 61.77 3.27
C LEU A 12 -15.49 61.18 4.23
N ARG A 13 -15.94 60.46 5.27
CA ARG A 13 -15.06 59.63 6.11
C ARG A 13 -14.83 58.29 5.40
N ARG A 14 -13.65 58.12 4.79
CA ARG A 14 -13.16 56.81 4.31
C ARG A 14 -12.83 55.93 5.52
N GLY A 15 -13.68 54.94 5.79
CA GLY A 15 -13.41 53.90 6.77
C GLY A 15 -12.29 52.98 6.29
N VAL A 16 -11.21 52.92 7.06
CA VAL A 16 -10.13 51.94 6.89
C VAL A 16 -10.69 50.58 7.32
N ARG A 17 -10.94 49.70 6.35
CA ARG A 17 -11.25 48.28 6.62
C ARG A 17 -9.94 47.56 6.94
N VAL A 18 -9.68 47.35 8.23
CA VAL A 18 -8.63 46.43 8.69
C VAL A 18 -9.11 45.02 8.39
N VAL A 19 -8.55 44.41 7.33
CA VAL A 19 -8.73 43.00 7.02
C VAL A 19 -7.84 42.21 7.98
N PHE A 20 -8.43 41.62 9.02
CA PHE A 20 -7.77 40.60 9.83
C PHE A 20 -7.58 39.36 8.95
N MET A 21 -6.41 39.25 8.33
CA MET A 21 -5.96 38.02 7.68
C MET A 21 -5.66 37.02 8.79
N ALA A 22 -6.61 36.13 9.07
CA ALA A 22 -6.43 35.02 9.99
C ALA A 22 -5.32 34.11 9.42
N LEU A 23 -4.09 34.28 9.92
CA LEU A 23 -3.05 33.27 9.78
C LEU A 23 -3.56 32.02 10.51
N ALA A 24 -4.10 31.07 9.74
CA ALA A 24 -4.27 29.71 10.21
C ALA A 24 -2.86 29.16 10.44
N PHE A 25 -2.39 29.22 11.70
CA PHE A 25 -1.25 28.45 12.15
C PHE A 25 -1.60 26.98 11.97
N PHE A 26 -1.17 26.39 10.85
CA PHE A 26 -0.97 24.95 10.78
C PHE A 26 0.12 24.65 11.82
N GLN A 27 -0.31 24.33 13.05
CA GLN A 27 0.58 23.68 14.00
C GLN A 27 1.15 22.47 13.28
N ALA A 28 2.48 22.46 13.09
CA ALA A 28 3.17 21.26 12.69
C ALA A 28 2.76 20.19 13.70
N PRO A 29 2.20 19.05 13.27
CA PRO A 29 1.91 17.98 14.20
C PRO A 29 3.23 17.65 14.91
N GLY A 30 3.26 17.89 16.23
CA GLY A 30 4.32 17.33 17.06
C GLY A 30 4.35 15.84 16.84
N ALA A 31 5.55 15.24 16.88
CA ALA A 31 5.78 13.80 16.82
C ALA A 31 4.69 13.06 17.61
N GLY A 32 3.70 12.54 16.89
CA GLY A 32 2.59 11.81 17.47
C GLY A 32 3.05 10.38 17.66
N ALA A 33 2.62 9.73 18.73
CA ALA A 33 2.74 8.28 18.79
C ALA A 33 1.90 7.68 17.66
N VAL A 34 2.45 6.68 16.97
CA VAL A 34 1.73 5.90 15.95
C VAL A 34 0.41 5.40 16.54
N ASP A 35 -0.71 5.74 15.90
CA ASP A 35 -2.03 5.33 16.35
C ASP A 35 -2.23 3.83 16.04
N MET A 36 -2.38 3.00 17.07
CA MET A 36 -2.64 1.57 16.91
C MET A 36 -4.12 1.28 17.11
N VAL A 37 -4.74 0.60 16.15
CA VAL A 37 -6.15 0.20 16.19
C VAL A 37 -6.24 -1.32 16.10
N ASP A 38 -6.63 -1.94 17.21
CA ASP A 38 -6.83 -3.38 17.30
C ASP A 38 -8.19 -3.77 16.71
N ILE A 39 -8.17 -4.57 15.65
CA ILE A 39 -9.37 -5.06 15.00
C ILE A 39 -9.62 -6.48 15.48
N VAL A 40 -10.61 -6.61 16.35
CA VAL A 40 -11.07 -7.91 16.87
C VAL A 40 -12.23 -8.44 16.04
N ASP A 41 -13.15 -7.55 15.65
CA ASP A 41 -14.29 -7.84 14.78
C ASP A 41 -14.39 -6.79 13.67
N ASP A 42 -14.50 -7.23 12.43
CA ASP A 42 -14.66 -6.37 11.26
C ASP A 42 -16.10 -6.47 10.77
N ILE A 43 -17.00 -5.87 11.55
CA ILE A 43 -18.45 -5.96 11.37
C ILE A 43 -18.86 -5.47 9.97
N GLU A 44 -18.21 -4.39 9.51
CA GLU A 44 -18.47 -3.80 8.19
C GLU A 44 -17.66 -4.46 7.07
N GLY A 45 -16.77 -5.41 7.39
CA GLY A 45 -15.93 -6.10 6.42
C GLY A 45 -14.89 -5.21 5.72
N VAL A 46 -14.67 -3.99 6.19
CA VAL A 46 -13.78 -3.00 5.57
C VAL A 46 -12.35 -3.52 5.58
N THR A 47 -11.88 -4.00 6.73
CA THR A 47 -10.48 -4.43 6.88
C THR A 47 -10.20 -5.68 6.08
N VAL A 48 -11.09 -6.66 6.10
CA VAL A 48 -10.98 -7.86 5.27
C VAL A 48 -11.07 -7.52 3.80
N GLY A 49 -11.93 -6.58 3.40
CA GLY A 49 -11.97 -6.05 2.04
C GLY A 49 -10.60 -5.49 1.61
N MET A 50 -10.01 -4.62 2.44
CA MET A 50 -8.70 -4.01 2.18
C MET A 50 -7.58 -5.06 2.07
N LEU A 51 -7.50 -5.99 3.02
CA LEU A 51 -6.49 -7.05 3.05
C LEU A 51 -6.67 -8.06 1.92
N ARG A 52 -7.92 -8.38 1.56
CA ARG A 52 -8.22 -9.22 0.41
C ARG A 52 -7.79 -8.54 -0.89
N GLY A 53 -8.09 -7.25 -1.05
CA GLY A 53 -7.66 -6.48 -2.22
C GLY A 53 -6.13 -6.48 -2.39
N ALA A 54 -5.39 -6.29 -1.29
CA ALA A 54 -3.93 -6.38 -1.31
C ALA A 54 -3.41 -7.78 -1.65
N TYR A 55 -4.04 -8.84 -1.15
CA TYR A 55 -3.70 -10.21 -1.52
C TYR A 55 -3.99 -10.50 -3.00
N ASP A 56 -5.15 -10.08 -3.50
CA ASP A 56 -5.56 -10.27 -4.90
C ASP A 56 -4.62 -9.51 -5.85
N TYR A 57 -4.14 -8.32 -5.48
CA TYR A 57 -3.15 -7.57 -6.24
C TYR A 57 -1.87 -8.38 -6.51
N HIS A 58 -1.34 -9.08 -5.50
CA HIS A 58 -0.19 -9.98 -5.65
C HIS A 58 -0.53 -11.26 -6.42
N LEU A 59 -1.68 -11.89 -6.09
CA LEU A 59 -2.13 -13.13 -6.72
C LEU A 59 -2.34 -12.97 -8.22
N GLU A 60 -3.00 -11.90 -8.65
CA GLU A 60 -3.25 -11.62 -10.07
C GLU A 60 -1.97 -11.32 -10.84
N SER A 61 -1.03 -10.61 -10.22
CA SER A 61 0.27 -10.32 -10.81
C SER A 61 1.09 -11.60 -10.98
N ALA A 62 1.06 -12.52 -10.01
CA ALA A 62 1.64 -13.86 -10.17
C ALA A 62 0.94 -14.68 -11.26
N GLY A 63 -0.38 -14.55 -11.39
CA GLY A 63 -1.15 -15.16 -12.48
C GLY A 63 -0.72 -14.70 -13.85
N ARG A 64 -0.54 -13.39 -14.04
CA ARG A 64 -0.02 -12.81 -15.29
C ARG A 64 1.40 -13.27 -15.57
N MET A 65 2.24 -13.33 -14.54
CA MET A 65 3.60 -13.88 -14.64
C MET A 65 3.56 -15.30 -15.19
N ILE A 66 2.82 -16.20 -14.54
CA ILE A 66 2.69 -17.61 -14.94
C ILE A 66 2.11 -17.73 -16.35
N GLY A 67 1.11 -16.89 -16.69
CA GLY A 67 0.47 -16.89 -18.00
C GLY A 67 1.36 -16.39 -19.14
N ALA A 68 2.36 -15.56 -18.85
CA ALA A 68 3.26 -14.97 -19.83
C ALA A 68 4.55 -15.77 -20.03
N MET A 69 4.83 -16.75 -19.18
CA MET A 69 6.05 -17.54 -19.22
C MET A 69 5.86 -18.83 -19.99
N ASP A 70 6.95 -19.32 -20.57
CA ASP A 70 7.03 -20.73 -20.89
C ASP A 70 7.01 -21.50 -19.55
N THR A 71 5.90 -22.18 -19.30
CA THR A 71 5.69 -22.93 -18.05
C THR A 71 6.31 -24.32 -18.11
N ASP A 72 7.06 -24.65 -19.16
CA ASP A 72 7.80 -25.89 -19.26
C ASP A 72 8.78 -26.00 -18.07
N GLY A 73 8.46 -26.91 -17.15
CA GLY A 73 9.18 -27.12 -15.89
C GLY A 73 8.45 -26.63 -14.62
N LEU A 74 7.42 -25.78 -14.72
CA LEU A 74 6.63 -25.39 -13.56
C LEU A 74 5.67 -26.54 -13.19
N THR A 75 5.84 -27.18 -12.04
CA THR A 75 5.00 -28.31 -11.62
C THR A 75 3.79 -27.86 -10.80
N SER A 76 2.83 -28.77 -10.58
CA SER A 76 1.73 -28.50 -9.64
C SER A 76 2.24 -28.32 -8.22
N ALA A 77 3.31 -29.04 -7.85
CA ALA A 77 3.94 -28.93 -6.54
C ALA A 77 4.58 -27.54 -6.32
N ASP A 78 5.11 -26.90 -7.37
CA ASP A 78 5.66 -25.55 -7.27
C ASP A 78 4.56 -24.52 -7.04
N LEU A 79 3.44 -24.64 -7.76
CA LEU A 79 2.26 -23.79 -7.55
C LEU A 79 1.65 -23.98 -6.16
N ASP A 80 1.62 -25.22 -5.66
CA ASP A 80 1.13 -25.53 -4.31
C ASP A 80 2.06 -24.95 -3.23
N ARG A 81 3.38 -24.98 -3.47
CA ARG A 81 4.39 -24.34 -2.60
C ARG A 81 4.18 -22.83 -2.54
N LEU A 82 3.97 -22.18 -3.69
CA LEU A 82 3.66 -20.75 -3.75
C LEU A 82 2.36 -20.43 -3.00
N ALA A 83 1.29 -21.17 -3.31
CA ALA A 83 -0.01 -20.98 -2.66
C ALA A 83 0.10 -21.16 -1.14
N HIS A 84 0.83 -22.17 -0.67
CA HIS A 84 1.05 -22.42 0.75
C HIS A 84 1.80 -21.25 1.41
N ARG A 85 2.94 -20.84 0.86
CA ARG A 85 3.74 -19.72 1.39
C ARG A 85 2.94 -18.41 1.45
N TRP A 86 2.21 -18.08 0.39
CA TRP A 86 1.42 -16.84 0.35
C TRP A 86 0.16 -16.92 1.22
N SER A 87 -0.43 -18.10 1.40
CA SER A 87 -1.61 -18.23 2.25
C SER A 87 -1.34 -17.94 3.73
N THR A 88 -0.10 -18.15 4.17
CA THR A 88 0.36 -17.92 5.54
C THR A 88 1.10 -16.60 5.72
N ALA A 89 1.44 -15.90 4.62
CA ALA A 89 2.12 -14.63 4.66
C ALA A 89 1.28 -13.53 5.31
N THR A 90 1.95 -12.58 5.98
CA THR A 90 1.36 -11.32 6.40
C THR A 90 1.05 -10.51 5.14
N VAL A 91 -0.15 -9.96 5.05
CA VAL A 91 -0.55 -9.05 4.00
C VAL A 91 -0.82 -7.71 4.64
N ALA A 92 -0.36 -6.64 3.99
CA ALA A 92 -0.64 -5.28 4.41
C ALA A 92 -1.02 -4.38 3.23
N ARG A 93 -1.91 -3.42 3.50
CA ARG A 93 -2.30 -2.35 2.59
C ARG A 93 -1.97 -1.01 3.23
N PHE A 94 -1.33 -0.12 2.48
CA PHE A 94 -0.95 1.22 2.92
C PHE A 94 -1.70 2.23 2.07
N GLU A 95 -2.46 3.12 2.68
CA GLU A 95 -3.06 4.27 1.99
C GLU A 95 -2.38 5.55 2.46
N TYR A 96 -1.48 6.05 1.61
CA TYR A 96 -0.74 7.28 1.86
C TYR A 96 -1.43 8.45 1.20
N THR A 97 -1.95 9.38 2.01
CA THR A 97 -2.65 10.57 1.55
C THR A 97 -1.86 11.84 1.85
N TYR A 98 -1.54 12.61 0.82
CA TYR A 98 -0.78 13.87 0.90
C TYR A 98 -1.47 14.99 0.11
N VAL A 99 -1.06 16.24 0.34
CA VAL A 99 -1.64 17.40 -0.38
C VAL A 99 -0.70 17.81 -1.52
N GLN A 100 -1.23 17.85 -2.74
CA GLN A 100 -0.52 18.33 -3.92
C GLN A 100 -1.35 19.42 -4.60
N ARG A 101 -0.79 20.62 -4.73
CA ARG A 101 -1.47 21.80 -5.31
C ARG A 101 -2.84 22.05 -4.64
N GLY A 102 -2.88 22.00 -3.32
CA GLY A 102 -4.08 22.21 -2.51
C GLY A 102 -5.13 21.09 -2.56
N ARG A 103 -4.86 19.98 -3.26
CA ARG A 103 -5.80 18.84 -3.36
C ARG A 103 -5.22 17.59 -2.70
N PRO A 104 -6.04 16.80 -1.98
CA PRO A 104 -5.60 15.52 -1.46
C PRO A 104 -5.33 14.54 -2.62
N ARG A 105 -4.27 13.74 -2.47
CA ARG A 105 -3.88 12.65 -3.36
C ARG A 105 -3.59 11.42 -2.50
N THR A 106 -4.11 10.27 -2.91
CA THR A 106 -3.92 9.01 -2.19
C THR A 106 -3.20 8.01 -3.08
N VAL A 107 -2.14 7.40 -2.57
CA VAL A 107 -1.42 6.31 -3.21
C VAL A 107 -1.50 5.09 -2.29
N VAL A 108 -1.89 3.97 -2.87
CA VAL A 108 -2.07 2.68 -2.25
C VAL A 108 -0.83 1.83 -2.50
N TYR A 109 -0.23 1.29 -1.44
CA TYR A 109 0.80 0.26 -1.55
C TYR A 109 0.26 -1.08 -1.04
N HIS A 110 0.48 -2.13 -1.82
CA HIS A 110 0.10 -3.49 -1.51
C HIS A 110 1.36 -4.28 -1.16
N ALA A 111 1.36 -4.91 0.01
CA ALA A 111 2.50 -5.64 0.54
C ALA A 111 2.12 -7.07 0.96
N ILE A 112 3.00 -8.02 0.65
CA ILE A 112 2.97 -9.39 1.15
C ILE A 112 4.34 -9.74 1.72
N SER A 113 4.37 -10.38 2.89
CA SER A 113 5.62 -10.76 3.55
C SER A 113 6.32 -11.90 2.82
N GLY A 114 7.61 -12.06 3.10
CA GLY A 114 8.44 -13.12 2.52
C GLY A 114 8.90 -12.81 1.10
N GLN A 115 9.17 -13.87 0.35
CA GLN A 115 9.78 -13.79 -0.99
C GLN A 115 8.73 -13.53 -2.08
N GLU A 116 9.17 -12.91 -3.17
CA GLU A 116 8.35 -12.72 -4.37
C GLU A 116 8.07 -14.06 -5.08
N ALA A 117 7.01 -14.10 -5.90
CA ALA A 117 6.55 -15.33 -6.54
C ALA A 117 7.64 -16.01 -7.39
N ASN A 118 8.37 -15.24 -8.20
CA ASN A 118 9.46 -15.76 -9.04
C ASN A 118 10.53 -16.48 -8.21
N HIS A 119 10.92 -15.89 -7.07
CA HIS A 119 11.92 -16.51 -6.20
C HIS A 119 11.38 -17.79 -5.54
N ILE A 120 10.11 -17.80 -5.10
CA ILE A 120 9.48 -19.00 -4.52
C ILE A 120 9.39 -20.13 -5.55
N LEU A 121 9.10 -19.80 -6.80
CA LEU A 121 8.97 -20.74 -7.90
C LEU A 121 10.33 -21.13 -8.53
N GLY A 122 11.44 -20.55 -8.08
CA GLY A 122 12.76 -20.81 -8.67
C GLY A 122 12.90 -20.33 -10.12
N LEU A 123 12.05 -19.38 -10.54
CA LEU A 123 12.01 -18.90 -11.92
C LEU A 123 13.09 -17.82 -12.12
N SER A 124 13.91 -18.01 -13.15
CA SER A 124 14.91 -17.04 -13.61
C SER A 124 14.28 -15.97 -14.49
N VAL A 125 13.24 -15.32 -13.96
CA VAL A 125 12.45 -14.34 -14.70
C VAL A 125 12.81 -12.92 -14.25
N PRO A 126 12.92 -11.97 -15.21
CA PRO A 126 13.15 -10.58 -14.90
C PRO A 126 12.12 -10.08 -13.89
N ASP A 127 12.54 -9.13 -13.07
CA ASP A 127 11.76 -8.47 -12.02
C ASP A 127 10.23 -8.54 -12.23
N MET A 128 9.56 -9.16 -11.25
CA MET A 128 8.11 -9.28 -11.15
C MET A 128 7.34 -7.97 -11.39
N THR A 129 7.99 -6.79 -11.26
CA THR A 129 7.40 -5.46 -11.52
C THR A 129 6.58 -5.40 -12.81
N SER A 130 7.04 -6.02 -13.91
CA SER A 130 6.35 -5.92 -15.21
C SER A 130 4.97 -6.58 -15.24
N TYR A 131 4.68 -7.49 -14.29
CA TYR A 131 3.39 -8.18 -14.21
C TYR A 131 2.38 -7.50 -13.29
N TYR A 132 2.83 -6.54 -12.47
CA TYR A 132 1.92 -5.73 -11.65
C TYR A 132 1.17 -4.72 -12.52
N PRO A 133 -0.08 -4.38 -12.16
CA PRO A 133 -0.81 -3.30 -12.85
C PRO A 133 0.02 -2.02 -12.85
N VAL A 134 0.20 -1.43 -14.04
CA VAL A 134 0.79 -0.08 -14.16
C VAL A 134 -0.26 0.92 -13.68
N SER A 135 -0.16 1.34 -12.42
CA SER A 135 -1.02 2.35 -11.82
C SER A 135 -0.19 3.41 -11.12
N VAL A 136 -0.55 4.67 -11.31
CA VAL A 136 0.06 5.78 -10.57
C VAL A 136 -0.35 5.77 -9.10
N MET A 137 -1.56 5.25 -8.82
CA MET A 137 -2.18 5.22 -7.49
C MET A 137 -1.99 3.87 -6.79
N ASP A 138 -1.87 2.74 -7.49
CA ASP A 138 -1.70 1.41 -6.89
C ASP A 138 -0.30 0.88 -7.17
N ARG A 139 0.47 0.64 -6.10
CA ARG A 139 1.87 0.26 -6.18
C ARG A 139 2.14 -1.01 -5.40
N ARG A 140 3.13 -1.76 -5.85
CA ARG A 140 3.72 -2.84 -5.06
C ARG A 140 4.68 -2.28 -4.02
N ALA A 141 4.58 -2.78 -2.80
CA ALA A 141 5.63 -2.64 -1.81
C ALA A 141 6.75 -3.68 -2.06
N MET A 142 8.00 -3.21 -2.10
CA MET A 142 9.16 -4.02 -2.44
C MET A 142 10.20 -4.02 -1.34
N ILE A 143 11.02 -5.07 -1.30
CA ILE A 143 12.26 -5.05 -0.51
C ILE A 143 13.16 -3.96 -1.11
N THR A 144 13.38 -2.90 -0.34
CA THR A 144 14.24 -1.78 -0.72
C THR A 144 15.44 -1.72 0.23
N ALA A 145 16.60 -1.32 -0.29
CA ALA A 145 17.83 -1.18 0.49
C ALA A 145 17.67 -0.16 1.63
N ALA A 146 18.34 -0.42 2.75
CA ALA A 146 18.30 0.44 3.93
C ALA A 146 19.30 1.61 3.88
N ALA A 147 20.23 1.60 2.93
CA ALA A 147 21.33 2.56 2.89
C ALA A 147 20.79 4.00 2.71
N GLY A 148 21.13 4.88 3.65
CA GLY A 148 20.66 6.27 3.65
C GLY A 148 19.19 6.46 4.07
N SER A 149 18.51 5.40 4.51
CA SER A 149 17.16 5.46 5.06
C SER A 149 17.13 6.25 6.37
N ARG A 150 16.06 7.03 6.57
CA ARG A 150 15.75 7.67 7.86
C ARG A 150 14.97 6.74 8.78
N LEU A 151 14.51 5.61 8.26
CA LEU A 151 13.74 4.64 9.01
C LEU A 151 14.65 3.84 9.93
N ALA A 152 14.10 3.46 11.08
CA ALA A 152 14.78 2.53 11.97
C ALA A 152 15.17 1.25 11.19
N PRO A 153 16.36 0.69 11.41
CA PRO A 153 16.71 -0.57 10.79
C PRO A 153 15.76 -1.67 11.33
N PRO A 154 15.25 -2.56 10.45
CA PRO A 154 14.51 -3.72 10.88
C PRO A 154 15.44 -4.66 11.64
N GLU A 155 14.87 -5.44 12.55
CA GLU A 155 15.59 -6.54 13.18
C GLU A 155 16.00 -7.59 12.14
N VAL A 156 17.05 -8.36 12.47
CA VAL A 156 17.52 -9.46 11.62
C VAL A 156 16.35 -10.42 11.37
N GLY A 157 16.12 -10.77 10.10
CA GLY A 157 15.00 -11.63 9.70
C GLY A 157 13.69 -10.91 9.36
N HIS A 158 13.53 -9.63 9.75
CA HIS A 158 12.30 -8.85 9.54
C HIS A 158 12.32 -7.98 8.27
N VAL A 159 13.40 -8.03 7.49
CA VAL A 159 13.55 -7.24 6.24
C VAL A 159 12.45 -7.56 5.22
N MET A 160 11.88 -8.76 5.29
CA MET A 160 10.83 -9.24 4.39
C MET A 160 9.41 -9.08 4.94
N ASP A 161 9.25 -8.46 6.11
CA ASP A 161 7.92 -8.20 6.68
C ASP A 161 7.16 -7.23 5.76
N ALA A 162 5.84 -7.47 5.64
CA ALA A 162 5.00 -6.70 4.74
C ALA A 162 5.05 -5.20 5.09
N GLU A 163 5.12 -4.89 6.39
CA GLU A 163 5.15 -3.53 6.90
C GLU A 163 6.45 -2.83 6.56
N ILE A 164 7.58 -3.51 6.74
CA ILE A 164 8.90 -2.99 6.39
C ILE A 164 9.00 -2.70 4.90
N LYS A 165 8.51 -3.59 4.04
CA LYS A 165 8.42 -3.35 2.59
C LYS A 165 7.57 -2.11 2.29
N GLY A 166 6.42 -1.97 2.93
CA GLY A 166 5.50 -0.84 2.77
C GLY A 166 6.17 0.49 3.07
N PHE A 167 6.66 0.66 4.30
CA PHE A 167 7.33 1.89 4.74
C PHE A 167 8.51 2.27 3.86
N ARG A 168 9.39 1.31 3.53
CA ARG A 168 10.57 1.59 2.69
C ARG A 168 10.20 1.96 1.27
N SER A 169 9.13 1.40 0.72
CA SER A 169 8.67 1.76 -0.62
C SER A 169 8.12 3.18 -0.66
N ILE A 170 7.35 3.57 0.36
CA ILE A 170 6.85 4.94 0.50
C ILE A 170 8.01 5.91 0.71
N GLU A 171 8.96 5.58 1.60
CA GLU A 171 10.17 6.38 1.82
C GLU A 171 10.93 6.60 0.51
N LYS A 172 11.20 5.54 -0.25
CA LYS A 172 11.90 5.63 -1.54
C LYS A 172 11.19 6.59 -2.49
N ASP A 173 9.87 6.53 -2.56
CA ASP A 173 9.10 7.38 -3.45
C ASP A 173 9.02 8.84 -2.94
N ILE A 174 9.07 9.07 -1.63
CA ILE A 174 9.25 10.42 -1.04
C ILE A 174 10.65 10.97 -1.34
N VAL A 175 11.70 10.19 -1.09
CA VAL A 175 13.10 10.60 -1.27
C VAL A 175 13.41 10.89 -2.74
N SER A 176 12.83 10.11 -3.66
CA SER A 176 12.95 10.35 -5.10
C SER A 176 12.05 11.46 -5.65
N GLY A 177 11.27 12.15 -4.80
CA GLY A 177 10.41 13.27 -5.19
C GLY A 177 9.13 12.86 -5.93
N LYS A 178 8.80 11.56 -6.01
CA LYS A 178 7.54 11.08 -6.60
C LYS A 178 6.34 11.33 -5.71
N LEU A 179 6.56 11.38 -4.40
CA LEU A 179 5.56 11.73 -3.39
C LEU A 179 6.02 12.94 -2.59
N LEU A 180 5.06 13.77 -2.17
CA LEU A 180 5.32 14.84 -1.22
C LEU A 180 5.32 14.27 0.20
N ARG A 181 6.07 14.90 1.10
CA ARG A 181 6.09 14.61 2.54
C ARG A 181 4.81 15.09 3.22
N GLY A 182 4.62 14.64 4.45
CA GLY A 182 3.49 15.00 5.30
C GLY A 182 2.19 14.28 4.92
N GLY A 183 1.11 14.64 5.61
CA GLY A 183 -0.22 14.05 5.37
C GLY A 183 -0.51 12.90 6.33
N ARG A 184 -1.14 11.84 5.82
CA ARG A 184 -1.67 10.73 6.62
C ARG A 184 -1.37 9.38 5.97
N LEU A 185 -1.13 8.37 6.79
CA LEU A 185 -0.88 7.00 6.38
C LEU A 185 -1.78 6.04 7.17
N ASN A 186 -2.72 5.40 6.49
CA ASN A 186 -3.52 4.32 7.09
C ASN A 186 -2.96 2.97 6.63
N ILE A 187 -2.77 2.04 7.57
CA ILE A 187 -2.17 0.74 7.30
C ILE A 187 -3.13 -0.32 7.81
N TRP A 188 -3.57 -1.24 6.95
CA TRP A 188 -4.28 -2.45 7.36
C TRP A 188 -3.33 -3.62 7.26
N VAL A 189 -3.16 -4.38 8.34
CA VAL A 189 -2.24 -5.53 8.39
C VAL A 189 -2.94 -6.76 8.95
N SER A 190 -2.70 -7.92 8.33
CA SER A 190 -3.41 -9.16 8.67
C SER A 190 -2.96 -9.85 9.96
N GLN A 191 -1.99 -9.26 10.68
CA GLN A 191 -1.42 -9.75 11.92
C GLN A 191 -0.97 -8.56 12.79
N PRO A 192 -0.79 -8.74 14.11
CA PRO A 192 -0.25 -7.69 14.98
C PRO A 192 1.14 -7.24 14.52
N ALA A 193 1.36 -5.93 14.45
CA ALA A 193 2.65 -5.37 14.08
C ALA A 193 3.69 -5.68 15.17
N CYS A 194 4.83 -6.25 14.77
CA CYS A 194 5.94 -6.58 15.66
C CYS A 194 6.67 -5.32 16.17
N ALA A 195 7.55 -5.49 17.17
CA ALA A 195 8.29 -4.38 17.77
C ALA A 195 9.13 -3.59 16.75
N SER A 196 9.81 -4.28 15.81
CA SER A 196 10.58 -3.60 14.77
C SER A 196 9.71 -2.81 13.80
N CYS A 197 8.55 -3.34 13.40
CA CYS A 197 7.60 -2.63 12.53
C CYS A 197 7.06 -1.36 13.19
N ARG A 198 6.77 -1.40 14.51
CA ARG A 198 6.34 -0.21 15.26
C ARG A 198 7.43 0.85 15.32
N ARG A 199 8.69 0.46 15.57
CA ARG A 199 9.82 1.41 15.54
C ARG A 199 10.00 2.06 14.17
N VAL A 200 9.84 1.28 13.10
CA VAL A 200 9.86 1.82 11.73
C VAL A 200 8.73 2.81 11.50
N ALA A 201 7.50 2.48 11.94
CA ALA A 201 6.36 3.39 11.85
C ALA A 201 6.62 4.72 12.58
N SER A 202 7.14 4.68 13.82
CA SER A 202 7.48 5.88 14.58
C SER A 202 8.56 6.72 13.87
N SER A 203 9.63 6.08 13.38
CA SER A 203 10.67 6.79 12.62
C SER A 203 10.18 7.37 11.29
N PHE A 204 9.16 6.74 10.68
CA PHE A 204 8.52 7.25 9.48
C PHE A 204 7.69 8.50 9.78
N GLU A 205 6.92 8.47 10.87
CA GLU A 205 6.18 9.62 11.40
C GLU A 205 7.11 10.82 11.64
N ASP A 206 8.17 10.60 12.42
CA ASP A 206 9.14 11.63 12.80
C ASP A 206 9.92 12.15 11.59
N GLY A 207 10.37 11.24 10.73
CA GLY A 207 11.25 11.57 9.60
C GLY A 207 10.56 12.30 8.45
N TYR A 208 9.24 12.13 8.31
CA TYR A 208 8.46 12.60 7.17
C TYR A 208 7.22 13.44 7.52
N GLY A 209 6.90 13.61 8.80
CA GLY A 209 5.77 14.42 9.27
C GLY A 209 4.40 13.85 8.89
N VAL A 210 4.30 12.52 8.78
CA VAL A 210 3.12 11.81 8.28
C VAL A 210 2.39 11.16 9.45
N ARG A 211 1.17 11.57 9.78
CA ARG A 211 0.40 10.89 10.83
C ARG A 211 0.03 9.47 10.41
N THR A 212 0.40 8.47 11.19
CA THR A 212 0.30 7.05 10.86
C THR A 212 -0.69 6.35 11.78
N THR A 213 -1.62 5.60 11.18
CA THR A 213 -2.56 4.73 11.89
C THR A 213 -2.42 3.31 11.39
N ILE A 214 -2.19 2.36 12.31
CA ILE A 214 -2.07 0.93 12.00
C ILE A 214 -3.29 0.19 12.54
N HIS A 215 -4.12 -0.23 11.61
CA HIS A 215 -5.23 -1.14 11.77
C HIS A 215 -4.71 -2.58 11.74
N GLN A 216 -4.50 -3.17 12.92
CA GLN A 216 -3.94 -4.51 13.04
C GLN A 216 -5.00 -5.54 13.37
N TRP A 217 -5.05 -6.60 12.57
CA TRP A 217 -5.95 -7.70 12.83
C TRP A 217 -5.48 -8.51 14.03
N MET A 218 -6.32 -8.60 15.05
CA MET A 218 -6.10 -9.44 16.23
C MET A 218 -6.74 -10.79 15.98
N LYS A 219 -5.93 -11.86 16.00
CA LYS A 219 -6.43 -13.22 15.80
C LYS A 219 -7.33 -13.59 16.99
N ARG A 220 -8.65 -13.60 16.77
CA ARG A 220 -9.61 -14.16 17.74
C ARG A 220 -9.56 -15.68 17.68
N GLU A 221 -9.52 -16.34 18.84
CA GLU A 221 -9.51 -17.82 18.94
C GLU A 221 -10.90 -18.46 18.76
N THR A 222 -11.96 -17.68 18.53
CA THR A 222 -13.34 -18.20 18.51
C THR A 222 -13.75 -18.82 17.16
N PRO A 223 -14.46 -19.98 17.16
CA PRO A 223 -14.97 -20.61 15.95
C PRO A 223 -16.28 -19.98 15.44
N GLY A 224 -16.40 -19.86 14.11
CA GLY A 224 -17.66 -19.52 13.42
C GLY A 224 -17.62 -18.14 12.74
N ASP A 225 -17.59 -18.15 11.40
CA ASP A 225 -17.81 -17.01 10.49
C ASP A 225 -17.03 -15.71 10.74
N SER A 226 -15.87 -15.79 11.40
CA SER A 226 -14.99 -14.64 11.48
C SER A 226 -14.50 -14.22 10.09
N PRO A 227 -14.38 -12.92 9.81
CA PRO A 227 -13.78 -12.45 8.56
C PRO A 227 -12.35 -12.99 8.33
N PHE A 228 -11.66 -13.46 9.39
CA PHE A 228 -10.43 -14.25 9.29
C PHE A 228 -10.61 -15.57 8.53
N ARG A 229 -11.71 -16.29 8.75
CA ARG A 229 -12.05 -17.49 7.96
C ARG A 229 -12.28 -17.12 6.50
N GLN A 230 -12.87 -15.97 6.21
CA GLN A 230 -13.06 -15.50 4.84
C GLN A 230 -11.72 -15.20 4.17
N LEU A 231 -10.85 -14.43 4.82
CA LEU A 231 -9.51 -14.12 4.30
C LEU A 231 -8.66 -15.40 4.12
N SER A 232 -8.65 -16.30 5.11
CA SER A 232 -7.90 -17.56 5.03
C SER A 232 -8.46 -18.52 3.97
N THR A 233 -9.78 -18.62 3.83
CA THR A 233 -10.43 -19.41 2.76
C THR A 233 -10.10 -18.82 1.39
N HIS A 234 -10.17 -17.50 1.25
CA HIS A 234 -9.80 -16.79 0.02
C HIS A 234 -8.34 -17.05 -0.36
N ARG A 235 -7.43 -16.93 0.60
CA ARG A 235 -6.00 -17.22 0.42
C ARG A 235 -5.75 -18.65 -0.03
N ARG A 236 -6.40 -19.64 0.59
CA ARG A 236 -6.30 -21.07 0.22
C ARG A 236 -6.81 -21.34 -1.19
N ARG A 237 -7.86 -20.63 -1.64
CA ARG A 237 -8.38 -20.73 -3.01
C ARG A 237 -7.42 -20.15 -4.07
N GLY A 238 -6.42 -19.37 -3.66
CA GLY A 238 -5.39 -18.84 -4.54
C GLY A 238 -4.66 -19.93 -5.34
N GLY A 239 -4.38 -21.08 -4.73
CA GLY A 239 -3.76 -22.22 -5.43
C GLY A 239 -4.59 -22.75 -6.61
N THR A 240 -5.92 -22.79 -6.46
CA THR A 240 -6.82 -23.19 -7.55
C THR A 240 -6.77 -22.19 -8.70
N ARG A 241 -6.70 -20.89 -8.42
CA ARG A 241 -6.53 -19.84 -9.44
C ARG A 241 -5.20 -19.97 -10.16
N LEU A 242 -4.10 -20.18 -9.44
CA LEU A 242 -2.76 -20.38 -10.02
C LEU A 242 -2.72 -21.59 -10.97
N ARG A 243 -3.31 -22.72 -10.56
CA ARG A 243 -3.41 -23.91 -11.43
C ARG A 243 -4.28 -23.68 -12.66
N HIS A 244 -5.35 -22.91 -12.52
CA HIS A 244 -6.21 -22.55 -13.65
C HIS A 244 -5.47 -21.70 -14.68
N TRP A 245 -4.72 -20.67 -14.24
CA TRP A 245 -3.92 -19.84 -15.13
C TRP A 245 -2.82 -20.62 -15.85
N ARG A 246 -2.14 -21.55 -15.16
CA ARG A 246 -1.18 -22.44 -15.82
C ARG A 246 -1.83 -23.26 -16.95
N LYS A 247 -2.99 -23.87 -16.70
CA LYS A 247 -3.71 -24.65 -17.73
C LYS A 247 -4.05 -23.80 -18.95
N GLN A 248 -4.48 -22.56 -18.73
CA GLN A 248 -4.75 -21.61 -19.81
C GLN A 248 -3.46 -21.29 -20.60
N ALA A 249 -2.34 -21.03 -19.90
CA ALA A 249 -1.05 -20.75 -20.53
C ALA A 249 -0.60 -21.90 -21.44
N SER A 250 -0.61 -23.14 -20.93
CA SER A 250 -0.19 -24.33 -21.72
C SER A 250 -1.08 -24.56 -22.94
N SER A 251 -2.38 -24.25 -22.85
CA SER A 251 -3.30 -24.35 -23.98
C SER A 251 -2.99 -23.32 -25.09
N LEU A 252 -2.60 -22.10 -24.72
CA LEU A 252 -2.21 -21.05 -25.66
C LEU A 252 -0.86 -21.35 -26.33
N THR A 253 0.10 -21.92 -25.60
CA THR A 253 1.37 -22.38 -26.17
C THR A 253 1.15 -23.49 -27.18
N SER A 254 0.30 -24.47 -26.86
CA SER A 254 -0.04 -25.58 -27.78
C SER A 254 -0.67 -25.08 -29.09
N VAL A 255 -1.56 -24.08 -29.01
CA VAL A 255 -2.16 -23.44 -30.20
C VAL A 255 -1.13 -22.66 -31.01
N ARG A 256 -0.21 -21.92 -30.36
CA ARG A 256 0.86 -21.20 -31.07
C ARG A 256 1.82 -22.14 -31.81
N VAL A 257 2.17 -23.27 -31.22
CA VAL A 257 3.02 -24.30 -31.87
C VAL A 257 2.29 -24.91 -33.07
N LEU A 258 0.99 -25.20 -32.96
CA LEU A 258 0.19 -25.70 -34.08
C LEU A 258 0.08 -24.70 -35.24
N ILE A 259 -0.04 -23.41 -34.96
CA ILE A 259 -0.09 -22.37 -35.99
C ILE A 259 1.29 -22.16 -36.64
N ALA A 260 2.37 -22.16 -35.85
CA ALA A 260 3.74 -22.00 -36.37
C ALA A 260 4.20 -23.21 -37.21
N GLY A 261 3.70 -24.42 -36.92
CA GLY A 261 3.96 -25.62 -37.73
C GLY A 261 3.10 -25.74 -39.01
N CYS A 262 2.16 -24.82 -39.23
CA CYS A 262 1.28 -24.77 -40.42
C CYS A 262 1.61 -23.63 -41.38
N LEU A 263 2.67 -22.86 -41.13
CA LEU A 263 3.20 -21.87 -42.09
C LEU A 263 4.28 -22.55 -42.96
N PRO A 264 4.05 -22.73 -44.27
CA PRO A 264 5.04 -23.27 -45.20
C PRO A 264 6.21 -22.30 -45.45
#